data_AF-A0A4T0N1T0-F1
#
_entry.id   AF-A0A4T0N1T0-F1
#
_cell.length_a   1.000
_cell.length_b   1.000
_cell.length_c   1.000
_cell.angle_alpha   90.00
_cell.angle_beta   90.00
_cell.angle_gamma   90.00
#
_symmetry.space_group_name_H-M   'P 1'
#
loop_
_entity.id
_entity.type
_entity.pdbx_description
1 polymer ?
#
loop_
_entity_poly.entity_id
_entity_poly.type
_entity_poly.pdbx_seq_one_letter_code
_entity_poly.pdbx_strand_id
1 'polypeptide(L)'
;MSGITKLLTKNQQWSKQVNPDVLKKASEGQWPSVLWIGCSDSRCSEASILESELGEVFTHRNIANQFNKNDFNAKSVVDYAINHLNIKEVALCGHTSCGGMAASKAVLEGGQADPNSPITQWLSPFITHCSQLKKEMSIEEITLENINYNKKNLVEYINNEKIIVKGLLFNIKSEMSNLIKFNQSLNHPLAIEYFKLHPKRQKIFFGPYLLLNTLGQSLSLTFILAFQLTVSRRG
;
A
#
# COMPACT_ATOMS: atom_id res chain seq x y z
N MET A 1 -30.38 15.33 -7.12
CA MET A 1 -29.98 15.03 -5.72
C MET A 1 -28.48 15.17 -5.61
N SER A 2 -27.96 15.93 -4.64
CA SER A 2 -26.50 16.12 -4.50
C SER A 2 -25.82 14.81 -4.08
N GLY A 3 -24.52 14.68 -4.36
CA GLY A 3 -23.73 13.54 -3.90
C GLY A 3 -23.78 13.35 -2.38
N ILE A 4 -23.74 14.46 -1.63
CA ILE A 4 -23.83 14.45 -0.16
C ILE A 4 -25.20 13.94 0.30
N THR A 5 -26.30 14.40 -0.31
CA THR A 5 -27.65 13.93 0.05
C THR A 5 -27.77 12.42 -0.11
N LYS A 6 -27.24 11.85 -1.20
CA LYS A 6 -27.21 10.41 -1.41
C LYS A 6 -26.42 9.67 -0.32
N LEU A 7 -25.28 10.21 0.11
CA LEU A 7 -24.46 9.60 1.17
C LEU A 7 -25.13 9.69 2.55
N LEU A 8 -25.80 10.81 2.86
CA LEU A 8 -26.56 10.96 4.12
C LEU A 8 -27.76 10.01 4.18
N THR A 9 -28.45 9.78 3.05
CA THR A 9 -29.51 8.75 2.98
C THR A 9 -28.95 7.35 3.28
N LYS A 10 -27.76 7.02 2.73
CA LYS A 10 -27.09 5.74 3.04
C LYS A 10 -26.69 5.65 4.52
N ASN A 11 -26.18 6.73 5.10
CA ASN A 11 -25.83 6.76 6.52
C ASN A 11 -27.06 6.53 7.42
N GLN A 12 -28.20 7.16 7.10
CA GLN A 12 -29.45 6.95 7.83
C GLN A 12 -29.97 5.50 7.73
N GLN A 13 -29.70 4.81 6.62
CA GLN A 13 -30.01 3.38 6.48
C GLN A 13 -29.04 2.52 7.31
N TRP A 14 -27.74 2.80 7.21
CA TRP A 14 -26.70 2.12 7.99
C TRP A 14 -26.93 2.25 9.50
N SER A 15 -27.33 3.42 9.99
CA SER A 15 -27.56 3.66 11.43
C SER A 15 -28.70 2.82 12.02
N LYS A 16 -29.59 2.29 11.18
CA LYS A 16 -30.67 1.39 11.60
C LYS A 16 -30.24 -0.08 11.63
N GLN A 17 -29.12 -0.41 11.00
CA GLN A 17 -28.62 -1.78 10.81
C GLN A 17 -27.37 -2.08 11.65
N VAL A 18 -26.61 -1.04 12.02
CA VAL A 18 -25.40 -1.19 12.82
C VAL A 18 -25.72 -1.77 14.20
N ASN A 19 -24.86 -2.68 14.68
CA ASN A 19 -24.98 -3.23 16.03
C ASN A 19 -24.82 -2.09 17.07
N PRO A 20 -25.79 -1.86 17.96
CA PRO A 20 -25.70 -0.83 19.01
C PRO A 20 -24.45 -0.95 19.89
N ASP A 21 -23.96 -2.17 20.13
CA ASP A 21 -22.77 -2.40 20.95
C ASP A 21 -21.50 -1.81 20.32
N VAL A 22 -21.41 -1.81 18.98
CA VAL A 22 -20.30 -1.17 18.24
C VAL A 22 -20.31 0.34 18.48
N LEU A 23 -21.49 0.97 18.42
CA LEU A 23 -21.62 2.40 18.68
C LEU A 23 -21.34 2.75 20.14
N LYS A 24 -21.80 1.91 21.08
CA LYS A 24 -21.54 2.08 22.50
C LYS A 24 -20.04 2.02 22.79
N LYS A 25 -19.35 0.97 22.31
CA LYS A 25 -17.90 0.82 22.45
C LYS A 25 -17.14 2.01 21.84
N ALA A 26 -17.53 2.45 20.65
CA ALA A 26 -16.92 3.60 20.00
C ALA A 26 -17.14 4.92 20.77
N SER A 27 -18.22 5.04 21.54
CA SER A 27 -18.48 6.24 22.37
C SER A 27 -17.62 6.32 23.62
N GLU A 28 -17.06 5.20 24.07
CA GLU A 28 -16.20 5.12 25.27
C GLU A 28 -14.76 5.56 24.98
N GLY A 29 -14.35 5.60 23.71
CA GLY A 29 -13.02 6.01 23.29
C GLY A 29 -12.54 5.27 22.03
N GLN A 30 -11.23 5.36 21.77
CA GLN A 30 -10.57 4.66 20.66
C GLN A 30 -9.32 3.93 21.15
N TRP A 31 -9.13 2.69 20.69
CA TRP A 31 -7.96 1.86 20.99
C TRP A 31 -7.51 1.11 19.72
N PRO A 32 -7.13 1.84 18.67
CA PRO A 32 -6.71 1.22 17.41
C PRO A 32 -5.41 0.43 17.61
N SER A 33 -5.28 -0.69 16.90
CA SER A 33 -4.09 -1.54 16.97
C SER A 33 -3.00 -1.13 15.98
N VAL A 34 -3.38 -0.38 14.94
CA VAL A 34 -2.51 -0.02 13.81
C VAL A 34 -2.76 1.42 13.36
N LEU A 35 -1.68 2.11 13.00
CA LEU A 35 -1.71 3.35 12.24
C LEU A 35 -1.64 3.01 10.75
N TRP A 36 -2.66 3.37 9.98
CA TRP A 36 -2.69 3.23 8.54
C TRP A 36 -2.36 4.56 7.84
N ILE A 37 -1.31 4.57 7.03
CA ILE A 37 -0.96 5.68 6.14
C ILE A 37 -1.24 5.23 4.70
N GLY A 38 -2.27 5.81 4.09
CA GLY A 38 -2.77 5.42 2.78
C GLY A 38 -2.92 6.58 1.79
N CYS A 39 -3.33 6.25 0.57
CA CYS A 39 -3.58 7.25 -0.47
C CYS A 39 -4.99 7.87 -0.34
N SER A 40 -5.13 9.15 -0.65
CA SER A 40 -6.45 9.83 -0.76
C SER A 40 -7.32 9.32 -1.90
N ASP A 41 -6.82 8.42 -2.75
CA ASP A 41 -7.58 7.77 -3.81
C ASP A 41 -8.88 7.14 -3.27
N SER A 42 -10.03 7.54 -3.82
CA SER A 42 -11.35 7.17 -3.30
C SER A 42 -11.66 5.67 -3.36
N ARG A 43 -10.83 4.88 -4.06
CA ARG A 43 -10.92 3.41 -4.13
C ARG A 43 -10.16 2.71 -3.00
N CYS A 44 -9.36 3.45 -2.23
CA CYS A 44 -8.40 2.93 -1.24
C CYS A 44 -8.84 3.16 0.21
N SER A 45 -10.13 3.03 0.51
CA SER A 45 -10.67 3.13 1.87
C SER A 45 -10.19 1.95 2.71
N GLU A 46 -9.41 2.20 3.75
CA GLU A 46 -8.89 1.17 4.65
C GLU A 46 -10.02 0.42 5.36
N ALA A 47 -11.05 1.14 5.81
CA ALA A 47 -12.19 0.52 6.48
C ALA A 47 -12.94 -0.45 5.55
N SER A 48 -12.98 -0.15 4.25
CA SER A 48 -13.63 -1.02 3.26
C SER A 48 -12.76 -2.19 2.83
N ILE A 49 -11.45 -1.99 2.72
CA ILE A 49 -10.51 -3.03 2.23
C ILE A 49 -10.16 -4.03 3.33
N LEU A 50 -10.12 -3.58 4.59
CA LEU A 50 -9.80 -4.42 5.75
C LEU A 50 -11.04 -4.95 6.47
N GLU A 51 -12.24 -4.52 6.08
CA GLU A 51 -13.50 -4.79 6.79
C GLU A 51 -13.42 -4.42 8.29
N SER A 52 -12.72 -3.31 8.60
CA SER A 52 -12.47 -2.92 9.99
C SER A 52 -13.69 -2.30 10.66
N GLU A 53 -13.89 -2.59 11.95
CA GLU A 53 -14.87 -1.93 12.80
C GLU A 53 -14.46 -0.50 13.17
N LEU A 54 -15.41 0.25 13.74
CA LEU A 54 -15.15 1.60 14.23
C LEU A 54 -14.07 1.58 15.33
N GLY A 55 -13.02 2.36 15.14
CA GLY A 55 -11.93 2.52 16.12
C GLY A 55 -10.84 1.45 16.07
N GLU A 56 -10.89 0.49 15.13
CA GLU A 56 -9.84 -0.53 15.00
C GLU A 56 -8.56 -0.02 14.32
N VAL A 57 -8.70 0.93 13.39
CA VAL A 57 -7.62 1.49 12.57
C VAL A 57 -7.56 3.00 12.77
N PHE A 58 -6.38 3.52 13.09
CA PHE A 58 -6.13 4.97 13.11
C PHE A 58 -5.57 5.39 11.74
N THR A 59 -6.23 6.33 11.05
CA THR A 59 -5.97 6.55 9.63
C THR A 59 -5.42 7.94 9.33
N HIS A 60 -4.39 8.00 8.50
CA HIS A 60 -3.98 9.19 7.75
C HIS A 60 -3.96 8.90 6.25
N ARG A 61 -4.47 9.83 5.46
CA ARG A 61 -4.53 9.70 4.00
C ARG A 61 -4.13 11.00 3.32
N ASN A 62 -3.21 10.88 2.37
CA ASN A 62 -2.76 11.99 1.53
C ASN A 62 -2.50 11.49 0.10
N ILE A 63 -2.21 12.38 -0.85
CA ILE A 63 -2.01 11.98 -2.23
C ILE A 63 -0.75 11.10 -2.31
N ALA A 64 -0.89 9.88 -2.82
CA ALA A 64 0.20 8.93 -3.00
C ALA A 64 0.91 8.51 -1.70
N ASN A 65 0.22 8.53 -0.56
CA ASN A 65 0.67 7.95 0.72
C ASN A 65 2.10 8.37 1.12
N GLN A 66 2.41 9.67 0.97
CA GLN A 66 3.71 10.24 1.27
C GLN A 66 3.89 10.43 2.78
N PHE A 67 5.13 10.36 3.23
CA PHE A 67 5.58 10.81 4.54
C PHE A 67 6.82 11.69 4.37
N ASN A 68 6.64 12.98 4.62
CA ASN A 68 7.69 13.98 4.59
C ASN A 68 8.01 14.43 6.03
N LYS A 69 9.29 14.45 6.40
CA LYS A 69 9.76 14.88 7.75
C LYS A 69 9.49 16.35 8.05
N ASN A 70 9.14 17.14 7.03
CA ASN A 70 8.75 18.54 7.16
C ASN A 70 7.23 18.75 7.14
N ASP A 71 6.43 17.70 6.90
CA ASP A 71 4.97 17.78 6.96
C ASP A 71 4.48 17.64 8.40
N PHE A 72 4.10 18.76 9.01
CA PHE A 72 3.53 18.76 10.36
C PHE A 72 2.22 17.99 10.46
N ASN A 73 1.44 17.84 9.38
CA ASN A 73 0.21 17.05 9.39
C ASN A 73 0.53 15.57 9.65
N ALA A 74 1.31 14.94 8.77
CA ALA A 74 1.70 13.54 8.93
C ALA A 74 2.47 13.30 10.24
N LYS A 75 3.34 14.22 10.65
CA LYS A 75 4.07 14.12 11.93
C LYS A 75 3.15 14.13 13.13
N SER A 76 2.13 14.99 13.15
CA SER A 76 1.17 15.08 14.26
C SER A 76 0.36 13.79 14.39
N VAL A 77 -0.02 13.17 13.27
CA VAL A 77 -0.71 11.87 13.28
C VAL A 77 0.22 10.77 13.83
N VAL A 78 1.46 10.69 13.36
CA VAL A 78 2.42 9.67 13.82
C VAL A 78 2.71 9.84 15.32
N ASP A 79 2.91 11.07 15.77
CA ASP A 79 3.13 11.39 17.18
C ASP A 79 1.93 10.97 18.04
N TYR A 80 0.71 11.35 17.65
CA TYR A 80 -0.50 10.95 18.38
C TYR A 80 -0.69 9.43 18.42
N ALA A 81 -0.50 8.75 17.28
CA ALA A 81 -0.62 7.31 17.18
C ALA A 81 0.34 6.57 18.14
N ILE A 82 1.61 6.96 18.15
CA ILE A 82 2.65 6.24 18.90
C ILE A 82 2.66 6.64 20.37
N ASN A 83 2.58 7.94 20.67
CA ASN A 83 2.82 8.47 22.01
C ASN A 83 1.53 8.62 22.84
N HIS A 84 0.37 8.79 22.19
CA HIS A 84 -0.90 8.96 22.90
C HIS A 84 -1.80 7.72 22.80
N LEU A 85 -1.87 7.08 21.63
CA LEU A 85 -2.65 5.85 21.43
C LEU A 85 -1.84 4.57 21.68
N ASN A 86 -0.52 4.68 21.91
CA ASN A 86 0.39 3.56 22.17
C ASN A 86 0.44 2.50 21.05
N ILE A 87 0.11 2.87 19.82
CA ILE A 87 0.16 1.99 18.65
C ILE A 87 1.60 1.49 18.43
N LYS A 88 1.75 0.20 18.15
CA LYS A 88 3.06 -0.44 17.88
C LYS A 88 3.28 -0.83 16.42
N GLU A 89 2.22 -0.83 15.62
CA GLU A 89 2.30 -1.17 14.20
C GLU A 89 1.87 0.00 13.32
N VAL A 90 2.69 0.31 12.31
CA VAL A 90 2.40 1.30 11.27
C VAL A 90 2.34 0.59 9.93
N ALA A 91 1.22 0.71 9.23
CA ALA A 91 0.99 0.19 7.89
C ALA A 91 1.05 1.34 6.88
N LEU A 92 2.08 1.36 6.04
CA LEU A 92 2.20 2.28 4.91
C LEU A 92 1.69 1.58 3.64
N CYS A 93 0.49 1.93 3.18
CA CYS A 93 -0.16 1.27 2.06
C CYS A 93 -0.19 2.13 0.80
N GLY A 94 0.57 1.70 -0.21
CA GLY A 94 0.42 2.17 -1.58
C GLY A 94 -0.60 1.34 -2.34
N HIS A 95 -0.89 1.73 -3.59
CA HIS A 95 -1.84 0.99 -4.42
C HIS A 95 -1.49 1.02 -5.91
N THR A 96 -1.88 -0.02 -6.64
CA THR A 96 -1.72 -0.04 -8.10
C THR A 96 -2.59 1.04 -8.75
N SER A 97 -2.20 1.50 -9.94
CA SER A 97 -2.92 2.56 -10.67
C SER A 97 -3.10 3.86 -9.87
N CYS A 98 -2.09 4.23 -9.09
CA CYS A 98 -2.05 5.48 -8.34
C CYS A 98 -1.80 6.66 -9.28
N GLY A 99 -2.73 7.63 -9.29
CA GLY A 99 -2.62 8.84 -10.11
C GLY A 99 -1.40 9.69 -9.76
N GLY A 100 -1.04 9.77 -8.47
CA GLY A 100 0.18 10.46 -8.03
C GLY A 100 1.46 9.80 -8.56
N MET A 101 1.53 8.47 -8.54
CA MET A 101 2.66 7.72 -9.09
C MET A 101 2.74 7.84 -10.62
N ALA A 102 1.60 7.83 -11.31
CA ALA A 102 1.55 8.06 -12.75
C ALA A 102 2.04 9.47 -13.11
N ALA A 103 1.63 10.50 -12.35
CA ALA A 103 2.12 11.86 -12.52
C ALA A 103 3.63 11.98 -12.27
N SER A 104 4.13 11.37 -11.18
CA SER A 104 5.57 11.34 -10.87
C SER A 104 6.37 10.68 -11.99
N LYS A 105 5.91 9.54 -12.51
CA LYS A 105 6.53 8.84 -13.64
C LYS A 105 6.56 9.72 -14.89
N ALA A 106 5.45 10.38 -15.24
CA ALA A 106 5.38 11.25 -16.40
C ALA A 106 6.40 12.40 -16.33
N VAL A 107 6.58 13.02 -15.16
CA VAL A 107 7.60 14.06 -14.93
C VAL A 107 9.02 13.51 -15.11
N LEU A 108 9.29 12.31 -14.57
CA LEU A 108 10.59 11.64 -14.73
C LEU A 108 10.92 11.31 -16.19
N GLU A 109 9.91 11.11 -17.03
CA GLU A 109 10.03 10.85 -18.47
C GLU A 109 10.06 12.13 -19.33
N GLY A 110 10.23 13.30 -18.71
CA GLY A 110 10.33 14.58 -19.41
C GLY A 110 8.98 15.25 -19.67
N GLY A 111 7.89 14.75 -19.09
CA GLY A 111 6.59 15.42 -19.08
C GLY A 111 6.65 16.76 -18.34
N GLN A 112 5.86 17.73 -18.81
CA GLN A 112 5.77 19.04 -18.18
C GLN A 112 4.77 19.01 -17.01
N ALA A 113 5.16 19.60 -15.88
CA ALA A 113 4.29 19.87 -14.75
C ALA A 113 4.54 21.31 -14.28
N ASP A 114 3.49 22.01 -13.83
CA ASP A 114 3.64 23.33 -13.23
C ASP A 114 4.40 23.21 -11.89
N PRO A 115 5.62 23.76 -11.76
CA PRO A 115 6.40 23.67 -10.53
C PRO A 115 5.79 24.45 -9.36
N ASN A 116 4.87 25.38 -9.63
CA ASN A 116 4.17 26.15 -8.60
C ASN A 116 2.87 25.49 -8.13
N SER A 117 2.43 24.43 -8.80
CA SER A 117 1.22 23.71 -8.41
C SER A 117 1.45 22.94 -7.09
N PRO A 118 0.53 23.01 -6.12
CA PRO A 118 0.65 22.31 -4.85
C PRO A 118 0.88 20.79 -5.02
N ILE A 119 0.30 20.16 -6.04
CA ILE A 119 0.48 18.71 -6.24
C ILE A 119 1.89 18.37 -6.75
N THR A 120 2.48 19.23 -7.60
CA THR A 120 3.85 19.05 -8.07
C THR A 120 4.84 19.21 -6.92
N GLN A 121 4.64 20.24 -6.08
CA GLN A 121 5.45 20.47 -4.89
C GLN A 121 5.29 19.34 -3.87
N TRP A 122 4.06 18.82 -3.70
CA TRP A 122 3.77 17.69 -2.84
C TRP A 122 4.54 16.41 -3.25
N LEU A 123 4.57 16.10 -4.55
CA LEU A 123 5.26 14.91 -5.08
C LEU A 123 6.76 15.13 -5.31
N SER A 124 7.24 16.39 -5.27
CA SER A 124 8.61 16.75 -5.60
C SER A 124 9.67 15.99 -4.80
N PRO A 125 9.58 15.79 -3.46
CA PRO A 125 10.59 15.04 -2.72
C PRO A 125 10.81 13.63 -3.25
N PHE A 126 9.73 12.93 -3.60
CA PHE A 126 9.79 11.59 -4.17
C PHE A 126 10.30 11.60 -5.62
N ILE A 127 9.88 12.56 -6.44
CA ILE A 127 10.38 12.72 -7.82
C ILE A 127 11.89 12.97 -7.82
N THR A 128 12.38 13.84 -6.93
CA THR A 128 13.82 14.13 -6.77
C THR A 128 14.59 12.90 -6.31
N HIS A 129 14.04 12.06 -5.43
CA HIS A 129 14.64 10.77 -5.08
C HIS A 129 14.74 9.85 -6.29
N CYS A 130 13.66 9.68 -7.04
CA CYS A 130 13.64 8.79 -8.21
C CYS A 130 14.56 9.27 -9.35
N SER A 131 14.74 10.57 -9.56
CA SER A 131 15.64 11.08 -10.61
C SER A 131 17.10 10.71 -10.35
N GLN A 132 17.49 10.51 -9.10
CA GLN A 132 18.84 10.07 -8.71
C GLN A 132 19.09 8.59 -9.02
N LEU A 133 18.04 7.76 -9.10
CA LEU A 133 18.15 6.33 -9.38
C LEU A 133 18.55 6.03 -10.82
N LYS A 134 18.37 6.98 -11.75
CA LYS A 134 18.70 6.85 -13.19
C LYS A 134 18.20 5.55 -13.83
N LYS A 135 17.03 5.08 -13.38
CA LYS A 135 16.39 3.84 -13.84
C LYS A 135 14.98 4.15 -14.34
N GLU A 136 14.64 3.64 -15.51
CA GLU A 136 13.25 3.58 -15.97
C GLU A 136 12.47 2.54 -15.17
N MET A 137 11.28 2.94 -14.72
CA MET A 137 10.41 2.10 -13.88
C MET A 137 9.02 2.05 -14.49
N SER A 138 8.43 0.86 -14.48
CA SER A 138 6.98 0.67 -14.65
C SER A 138 6.20 1.39 -13.53
N ILE A 139 4.89 1.53 -13.72
CA ILE A 139 4.00 2.15 -12.71
C ILE A 139 4.01 1.34 -11.41
N GLU A 140 4.08 0.02 -11.51
CA GLU A 140 4.15 -0.89 -10.38
C GLU A 140 5.49 -0.73 -9.63
N GLU A 141 6.61 -0.67 -10.35
CA GLU A 141 7.93 -0.47 -9.75
C GLU A 141 8.07 0.88 -9.05
N ILE A 142 7.63 1.99 -9.67
CA ILE A 142 7.69 3.31 -9.03
C ILE A 142 6.76 3.38 -7.81
N THR A 143 5.62 2.66 -7.83
CA THR A 143 4.73 2.55 -6.66
C THR A 143 5.40 1.79 -5.52
N LEU A 144 6.11 0.70 -5.80
CA LEU A 144 6.88 -0.03 -4.80
C LEU A 144 8.03 0.80 -4.25
N GLU A 145 8.73 1.53 -5.12
CA GLU A 145 9.79 2.45 -4.71
C GLU A 145 9.26 3.55 -3.80
N ASN A 146 8.07 4.08 -4.10
CA ASN A 146 7.39 5.05 -3.23
C ASN A 146 7.10 4.49 -1.83
N ILE A 147 6.65 3.25 -1.73
CA ILE A 147 6.42 2.60 -0.44
C ILE A 147 7.76 2.43 0.30
N ASN A 148 8.82 2.01 -0.39
CA ASN A 148 10.15 1.85 0.22
C ASN A 148 10.73 3.18 0.73
N TYR A 149 10.69 4.21 -0.11
CA TYR A 149 11.15 5.56 0.22
C TYR A 149 10.45 6.11 1.46
N ASN A 150 9.11 6.07 1.48
CA ASN A 150 8.33 6.61 2.59
C ASN A 150 8.42 5.75 3.85
N LYS A 151 8.54 4.41 3.72
CA LYS A 151 8.80 3.51 4.85
C LYS A 151 10.13 3.84 5.50
N LYS A 152 11.19 4.06 4.70
CA LYS A 152 12.50 4.48 5.20
C LYS A 152 12.39 5.80 5.97
N ASN A 153 11.73 6.80 5.38
CA ASN A 153 11.51 8.10 6.05
C ASN A 153 10.77 7.96 7.39
N LEU A 154 9.75 7.11 7.45
CA LEU A 154 8.98 6.81 8.67
C LEU A 154 9.86 6.14 9.73
N VAL A 155 10.61 5.09 9.37
CA VAL A 155 11.48 4.37 10.31
C VAL A 155 12.54 5.31 10.89
N GLU A 156 13.17 6.12 10.05
CA GLU A 156 14.16 7.11 10.49
C GLU A 156 13.55 8.21 11.37
N TYR A 157 12.32 8.64 11.07
CA TYR A 157 11.64 9.67 11.88
C TYR A 157 11.19 9.12 13.24
N ILE A 158 10.58 7.93 13.25
CA ILE A 158 10.08 7.29 14.48
C ILE A 158 11.24 6.93 15.40
N ASN A 159 12.36 6.45 14.84
CA ASN A 159 13.59 6.14 15.56
C ASN A 159 13.36 5.31 16.84
N ASN A 160 12.51 4.29 16.74
CA ASN A 160 12.13 3.42 17.85
C ASN A 160 11.93 1.98 17.34
N GLU A 161 12.85 1.10 17.73
CA GLU A 161 12.88 -0.30 17.29
C GLU A 161 11.66 -1.12 17.75
N LYS A 162 10.93 -0.65 18.77
CA LYS A 162 9.69 -1.29 19.24
C LYS A 162 8.50 -1.03 18.32
N ILE A 163 8.62 -0.09 17.38
CA ILE A 163 7.57 0.26 16.43
C ILE A 163 7.85 -0.42 15.10
N ILE A 164 6.90 -1.24 14.64
CA ILE A 164 7.03 -2.02 13.42
C ILE A 164 6.37 -1.24 12.26
N VAL A 165 7.16 -0.84 11.27
CA VAL A 165 6.66 -0.20 10.05
C VAL A 165 6.61 -1.22 8.92
N LYS A 166 5.40 -1.52 8.42
CA LYS A 166 5.14 -2.46 7.32
C LYS A 166 4.73 -1.68 6.08
N GLY A 167 5.42 -1.89 4.97
CA GLY A 167 4.95 -1.42 3.67
C GLY A 167 3.94 -2.41 3.10
N LEU A 168 2.89 -1.92 2.47
CA LEU A 168 1.80 -2.71 1.89
C LEU A 168 1.49 -2.20 0.48
N LEU A 169 1.06 -3.10 -0.40
CA LEU A 169 0.56 -2.74 -1.73
C LEU A 169 -0.85 -3.29 -1.92
N PHE A 170 -1.81 -2.40 -2.12
CA PHE A 170 -3.19 -2.72 -2.48
C PHE A 170 -3.38 -2.78 -4.01
N ASN A 171 -3.82 -3.92 -4.55
CA ASN A 171 -4.10 -4.03 -5.98
C ASN A 171 -5.55 -3.64 -6.31
N ILE A 172 -5.74 -2.55 -7.06
CA ILE A 172 -7.06 -2.08 -7.51
C ILE A 172 -7.57 -2.85 -8.75
N LYS A 173 -6.65 -3.32 -9.62
CA LYS A 173 -7.04 -4.08 -10.81
C LYS A 173 -7.38 -5.51 -10.38
N SER A 174 -8.65 -5.86 -10.54
CA SER A 174 -9.39 -7.01 -10.01
C SER A 174 -8.78 -8.40 -10.25
N GLU A 175 -9.31 -9.37 -9.48
CA GLU A 175 -9.24 -10.85 -9.66
C GLU A 175 -8.27 -11.68 -8.80
N MET A 176 -7.71 -11.13 -7.71
CA MET A 176 -6.90 -11.94 -6.78
C MET A 176 -7.47 -12.01 -5.37
N SER A 177 -7.48 -13.21 -4.78
CA SER A 177 -7.44 -13.38 -3.33
C SER A 177 -6.14 -12.75 -2.79
N ASN A 178 -6.19 -12.10 -1.62
CA ASN A 178 -5.08 -11.36 -0.99
C ASN A 178 -4.67 -10.06 -1.73
N LEU A 179 -5.60 -9.09 -1.78
CA LEU A 179 -5.41 -7.79 -2.44
C LEU A 179 -4.38 -6.87 -1.76
N ILE A 180 -4.02 -7.15 -0.51
CA ILE A 180 -2.93 -6.49 0.20
C ILE A 180 -1.77 -7.47 0.31
N LYS A 181 -0.64 -7.12 -0.31
CA LYS A 181 0.62 -7.85 -0.14
C LYS A 181 1.54 -7.06 0.79
N PHE A 182 2.22 -7.75 1.70
CA PHE A 182 3.36 -7.16 2.38
C PHE A 182 4.39 -6.76 1.32
N ASN A 183 4.85 -5.52 1.39
CA ASN A 183 6.10 -5.07 0.78
C ASN A 183 7.27 -5.69 1.57
N GLN A 184 7.28 -7.02 1.67
CA GLN A 184 8.53 -7.73 1.65
C GLN A 184 8.97 -7.64 0.20
N SER A 185 10.07 -6.94 -0.01
CA SER A 185 10.90 -7.09 -1.19
C SER A 185 10.77 -8.53 -1.69
N LEU A 186 10.45 -8.72 -2.97
CA LEU A 186 10.45 -10.03 -3.65
C LEU A 186 11.81 -10.76 -3.60
N ASN A 187 12.76 -10.33 -2.76
CA ASN A 187 14.10 -10.86 -2.55
C ASN A 187 14.63 -10.66 -1.11
N HIS A 188 13.82 -10.74 -0.06
CA HIS A 188 14.36 -10.74 1.32
C HIS A 188 14.90 -12.14 1.70
N PRO A 189 16.18 -12.32 2.09
CA PRO A 189 16.76 -13.62 2.43
C PRO A 189 15.99 -14.38 3.52
N LEU A 190 15.51 -13.67 4.54
CA LEU A 190 14.66 -14.26 5.60
C LEU A 190 13.29 -14.74 5.11
N ALA A 191 12.71 -14.12 4.07
CA ALA A 191 11.47 -14.61 3.47
C ALA A 191 11.74 -15.90 2.68
N ILE A 192 12.86 -15.96 1.97
CA ILE A 192 13.31 -17.18 1.26
C ILE A 192 13.56 -18.32 2.27
N GLU A 193 14.25 -18.07 3.39
CA GLU A 193 14.46 -19.07 4.44
C GLU A 193 13.16 -19.50 5.13
N TYR A 194 12.30 -18.55 5.50
CA TYR A 194 11.01 -18.85 6.12
C TYR A 194 10.13 -19.74 5.23
N PHE A 195 10.09 -19.46 3.92
CA PHE A 195 9.32 -20.27 2.98
C PHE A 195 10.00 -21.59 2.60
N LYS A 196 11.34 -21.70 2.70
CA LYS A 196 12.06 -22.98 2.63
C LYS A 196 11.70 -23.89 3.82
N LEU A 197 11.56 -23.33 5.01
CA LEU A 197 11.18 -24.05 6.24
C LEU A 197 9.69 -24.39 6.29
N HIS A 198 8.84 -23.67 5.54
CA HIS A 198 7.38 -23.85 5.53
C HIS A 198 6.80 -24.02 4.11
N PRO A 199 7.14 -25.09 3.38
CA PRO A 199 6.79 -25.24 1.96
C PRO A 199 5.29 -25.32 1.68
N LYS A 200 4.48 -25.79 2.63
CA LYS A 200 3.01 -25.79 2.51
C LYS A 200 2.41 -24.38 2.44
N ARG A 201 3.11 -23.35 2.96
CA ARG A 201 2.66 -21.95 2.95
C ARG A 201 3.03 -21.21 1.66
N GLN A 202 3.97 -21.72 0.85
CA GLN A 202 4.29 -21.16 -0.47
C GLN A 202 3.10 -21.19 -1.42
N LYS A 203 2.37 -22.31 -1.46
CA LYS A 203 1.17 -22.50 -2.32
C LYS A 203 0.03 -21.54 -2.01
N ILE A 204 -0.06 -21.06 -0.76
CA ILE A 204 -1.11 -20.16 -0.30
C ILE A 204 -0.82 -18.71 -0.71
N PHE A 205 0.47 -18.32 -0.78
CA PHE A 205 0.87 -16.92 -1.02
C PHE A 205 1.26 -16.61 -2.48
N PHE A 206 1.79 -17.58 -3.23
CA PHE A 206 2.32 -17.33 -4.58
C PHE A 206 1.48 -17.91 -5.72
N GLY A 207 0.41 -18.66 -5.42
CA GLY A 207 -0.37 -19.37 -6.44
C GLY A 207 0.46 -20.42 -7.20
N PRO A 208 -0.12 -21.11 -8.20
CA PRO A 208 0.54 -22.25 -8.86
C PRO A 208 1.69 -21.88 -9.81
N TYR A 209 2.06 -20.60 -9.96
CA TYR A 209 2.96 -20.13 -11.04
C TYR A 209 4.31 -19.56 -10.61
N LEU A 210 4.81 -19.87 -9.41
CA LEU A 210 6.20 -19.60 -9.05
C LEU A 210 6.86 -20.84 -8.42
N LEU A 211 7.30 -21.75 -9.29
CA LEU A 211 8.43 -22.61 -8.95
C LEU A 211 9.70 -21.80 -9.21
N LEU A 212 10.30 -21.31 -8.12
CA LEU A 212 11.67 -20.82 -8.14
C LEU A 212 12.56 -21.97 -8.60
N ASN A 213 13.01 -21.91 -9.86
CA ASN A 213 14.10 -22.76 -10.34
C ASN A 213 15.36 -22.39 -9.54
N THR A 214 15.63 -23.20 -8.53
CA THR A 214 16.96 -23.34 -7.95
C THR A 214 17.80 -24.04 -8.98
N LEU A 215 18.71 -23.33 -9.64
CA LEU A 215 20.07 -23.75 -9.97
C LEU A 215 20.69 -22.61 -10.77
N GLY A 216 21.72 -22.00 -10.19
CA GLY A 216 22.46 -20.93 -10.83
C GLY A 216 23.11 -21.43 -12.12
N GLN A 217 22.80 -20.76 -13.22
CA GLN A 217 23.65 -20.63 -14.40
C GLN A 217 23.12 -19.48 -15.26
N SER A 218 24.06 -18.76 -15.87
CA SER A 218 23.89 -17.58 -16.72
C SER A 218 23.11 -17.85 -18.01
N LEU A 219 22.31 -16.88 -18.48
CA LEU A 219 22.33 -16.26 -19.83
C LEU A 219 20.95 -15.85 -20.41
N SER A 220 20.99 -14.64 -20.96
CA SER A 220 20.37 -14.14 -22.21
C SER A 220 18.84 -14.02 -22.38
N LEU A 221 18.45 -12.82 -22.84
CA LEU A 221 17.22 -12.52 -23.57
C LEU A 221 16.95 -13.55 -24.69
N THR A 222 15.87 -14.32 -24.60
CA THR A 222 14.90 -14.58 -25.69
C THR A 222 13.71 -15.36 -25.12
N PHE A 223 12.49 -14.99 -25.50
CA PHE A 223 11.30 -15.84 -25.76
C PHE A 223 9.99 -15.11 -25.44
N ILE A 224 9.58 -14.31 -26.43
CA ILE A 224 8.18 -14.10 -26.79
C ILE A 224 7.81 -15.23 -27.78
N LEU A 225 6.55 -15.70 -27.71
CA LEU A 225 5.80 -16.51 -28.69
C LEU A 225 6.03 -18.05 -28.74
N ALA A 226 5.03 -18.80 -28.26
CA ALA A 226 4.39 -19.95 -28.95
C ALA A 226 3.17 -20.39 -28.11
N PHE A 227 1.98 -19.85 -28.36
CA PHE A 227 0.91 -20.41 -29.23
C PHE A 227 0.26 -21.71 -28.72
N GLN A 228 -1.05 -21.60 -28.52
CA GLN A 228 -2.11 -22.61 -28.65
C GLN A 228 -1.70 -24.05 -29.00
N LEU A 229 -2.31 -24.99 -28.25
CA LEU A 229 -2.80 -26.34 -28.62
C LEU A 229 -2.68 -27.19 -27.34
N THR A 230 -3.71 -27.33 -26.51
CA THR A 230 -4.63 -28.47 -26.64
C THR A 230 -5.88 -28.25 -25.77
N VAL A 231 -7.00 -27.97 -26.42
CA VAL A 231 -8.27 -28.58 -26.03
C VAL A 231 -8.21 -30.05 -26.48
N SER A 232 -8.81 -30.96 -25.70
CA SER A 232 -9.17 -32.34 -26.05
C SER A 232 -8.20 -33.45 -25.59
N ARG A 233 -8.51 -34.06 -24.43
CA ARG A 233 -8.84 -35.49 -24.23
C ARG A 233 -8.32 -36.06 -22.91
N ARG A 234 -9.30 -36.58 -22.14
CA ARG A 234 -9.28 -37.80 -21.29
C ARG A 234 -8.38 -37.74 -20.03
N GLY A 235 -8.89 -38.03 -18.83
CA GLY A 235 -10.20 -38.52 -18.40
C GLY A 235 -10.42 -38.27 -16.91
#